data_AF-A0A966YKH7-F1
#
_entry.id   AF-A0A966YKH7-F1
#
_cell.length_a   1.000
_cell.length_b   1.000
_cell.length_c   1.000
_cell.angle_alpha   90.00
_cell.angle_beta   90.00
_cell.angle_gamma   90.00
#
_symmetry.space_group_name_H-M   'P 1'
#
loop_
_entity.id
_entity.type
_entity.pdbx_description
1 polymer ?
#
loop_
_entity_poly.entity_id
_entity_poly.type
_entity_poly.pdbx_seq_one_letter_code
_entity_poly.pdbx_strand_id
1 'polypeptide(L)' 'MGNFFDCVEARRQPVSDVVSQHASATTCHLGNIACRLGRPLEWNAEAGRFVNDAEADALLSRP' A
#
# COMPACT_ATOMS: atom_id res chain seq x y z
N MET A 1 22.67 0.25 1.00
CA MET A 1 22.72 -1.22 0.82
C MET A 1 23.28 -1.97 2.02
N GLY A 2 24.18 -1.42 2.84
CA GLY A 2 24.75 -2.11 4.02
C GLY A 2 23.73 -2.80 4.93
N ASN A 3 22.67 -2.10 5.36
CA ASN A 3 21.62 -2.68 6.22
C ASN A 3 21.01 -3.98 5.67
N PHE A 4 20.78 -4.07 4.36
CA PHE A 4 20.20 -5.27 3.75
C PHE A 4 21.16 -6.46 3.86
N PHE A 5 22.43 -6.28 3.50
CA PHE A 5 23.43 -7.33 3.58
C PHE A 5 23.68 -7.80 5.02
N ASP A 6 23.80 -6.86 5.96
CA ASP A 6 23.98 -7.16 7.39
C ASP A 6 22.81 -7.97 7.95
N CYS A 7 21.58 -7.64 7.53
CA CYS A 7 20.37 -8.34 7.94
C CYS A 7 20.27 -9.73 7.30
N VAL A 8 20.70 -9.90 6.05
CA VAL A 8 20.74 -11.22 5.39
C VAL A 8 21.72 -12.15 6.10
N GLU A 9 22.93 -11.68 6.40
CA GLU A 9 23.94 -12.47 7.12
C GLU A 9 23.46 -12.83 8.54
N ALA A 10 22.94 -11.85 9.27
CA ALA A 10 22.46 -12.05 10.64
C ALA A 10 21.07 -12.71 10.75
N ARG A 11 20.40 -13.00 9.62
CA ARG A 11 19.01 -13.47 9.56
C ARG A 11 18.03 -12.60 10.37
N ARG A 12 18.13 -11.28 10.20
CA ARG A 12 17.24 -10.28 10.82
C ARG A 12 16.39 -9.58 9.77
N GLN A 13 15.30 -8.98 10.21
CA GLN A 13 14.46 -8.15 9.34
C GLN A 13 15.20 -6.83 9.00
N PRO A 14 15.23 -6.41 7.72
CA PRO A 14 15.80 -5.13 7.34
C PRO A 14 14.91 -3.97 7.80
N VAL A 15 15.47 -2.75 7.85
CA VAL A 15 14.72 -1.55 8.23
C VAL A 15 13.56 -1.26 7.27
N SER A 16 13.70 -1.72 6.02
CA SER A 16 12.69 -1.61 4.97
C SER A 16 12.15 -2.99 4.65
N ASP A 17 11.22 -3.46 5.47
CA ASP A 17 10.60 -4.76 5.30
C ASP A 17 9.46 -4.77 4.28
N VAL A 18 9.03 -5.97 3.89
CA VAL A 18 8.01 -6.16 2.85
C VAL A 18 6.64 -5.62 3.22
N VAL A 19 6.22 -5.71 4.49
CA VAL A 19 4.87 -5.32 4.93
C VAL A 19 4.78 -3.79 4.94
N SER A 20 5.77 -3.13 5.54
CA SER A 20 5.83 -1.67 5.54
C SER A 20 5.89 -1.09 4.13
N GLN A 21 6.67 -1.71 3.24
CA GLN A 21 6.77 -1.25 1.85
C GLN A 21 5.51 -1.54 1.03
N HIS A 22 4.83 -2.67 1.27
CA HIS A 22 3.53 -2.94 0.67
C HIS A 22 2.50 -1.88 1.08
N ALA A 23 2.40 -1.55 2.38
CA ALA A 23 1.49 -0.52 2.86
C ALA A 23 1.83 0.87 2.28
N SER A 24 3.12 1.20 2.15
CA SER A 24 3.58 2.45 1.53
C SER A 24 3.16 2.53 0.06
N ALA A 25 3.39 1.47 -0.72
CA ALA A 25 2.99 1.43 -2.13
C ALA A 25 1.48 1.51 -2.30
N THR A 26 0.71 0.78 -1.47
CA THR A 26 -0.75 0.86 -1.45
C THR A 26 -1.22 2.29 -1.22
N THR A 27 -0.65 3.00 -0.25
CA THR A 27 -1.02 4.40 0.05
C THR A 27 -0.82 5.32 -1.16
N CYS A 28 0.27 5.16 -1.91
CA CYS A 28 0.50 5.92 -3.14
C CYS A 28 -0.60 5.68 -4.18
N HIS A 29 -1.04 4.43 -4.36
CA HIS A 29 -2.12 4.10 -5.28
C HIS A 29 -3.47 4.65 -4.83
N LEU A 30 -3.80 4.54 -3.53
CA LEU A 30 -5.03 5.12 -2.97
C LEU A 30 -5.09 6.64 -3.15
N GLY A 31 -3.96 7.33 -2.97
CA GLY A 31 -3.84 8.77 -3.23
C GLY A 31 -4.14 9.12 -4.68
N ASN A 32 -3.63 8.34 -5.64
CA ASN A 32 -3.94 8.54 -7.05
C ASN A 32 -5.44 8.32 -7.36
N ILE A 33 -6.08 7.34 -6.73
CA ILE A 33 -7.52 7.08 -6.88
C ILE A 33 -8.32 8.27 -6.30
N ALA A 34 -7.98 8.76 -5.11
CA ALA A 34 -8.63 9.92 -4.50
C ALA A 34 -8.48 11.18 -5.38
N CYS A 35 -7.29 11.43 -5.92
CA CYS A 35 -7.04 12.52 -6.87
C CYS A 35 -7.88 12.38 -8.14
N ARG A 36 -8.02 11.15 -8.68
CA ARG A 36 -8.80 10.89 -9.90
C ARG A 36 -10.30 11.10 -9.69
N LEU A 37 -10.83 10.71 -8.53
CA LEU A 37 -12.25 10.88 -8.19
C LEU A 37 -12.56 12.28 -7.63
N GLY A 38 -11.55 13.05 -7.23
CA GLY A 38 -11.69 14.42 -6.74
C GLY A 38 -12.38 14.53 -5.38
N ARG A 39 -12.34 13.46 -4.56
CA ARG A 39 -13.02 13.40 -3.25
C ARG A 39 -12.23 12.59 -2.23
N PRO A 40 -12.39 12.85 -0.92
CA PRO A 40 -11.80 12.01 0.11
C PRO A 40 -12.38 10.59 0.05
N LEU A 41 -11.55 9.60 0.37
CA LEU A 41 -11.88 8.18 0.38
C LEU A 41 -11.48 7.58 1.72
N GLU A 42 -12.27 6.63 2.22
CA GLU A 42 -11.99 5.88 3.44
C GLU A 42 -11.55 4.46 3.08
N TRP A 43 -10.42 4.01 3.62
CA TRP A 43 -9.80 2.74 3.28
C TRP A 43 -9.83 1.77 4.46
N ASN A 44 -10.37 0.58 4.26
CA ASN A 44 -10.25 -0.53 5.19
C ASN A 44 -9.02 -1.37 4.83
N ALA A 45 -7.92 -1.18 5.58
CA ALA A 45 -6.67 -1.88 5.34
C ALA A 45 -6.74 -3.40 5.63
N GLU A 46 -7.61 -3.84 6.54
CA GLU A 46 -7.79 -5.27 6.83
C GLU A 46 -8.53 -5.98 5.70
N ALA A 47 -9.57 -5.33 5.15
CA ALA A 47 -10.35 -5.88 4.04
C ALA A 47 -9.71 -5.64 2.66
N GLY A 48 -8.76 -4.70 2.57
CA GLY A 48 -8.14 -4.29 1.31
C GLY A 48 -9.13 -3.64 0.34
N ARG A 49 -10.08 -2.85 0.86
CA ARG A 49 -11.16 -2.21 0.08
C ARG A 49 -11.56 -0.85 0.64
N PHE A 50 -12.20 -0.03 -0.19
CA PHE A 50 -12.79 1.22 0.27
C PHE A 50 -14.09 0.98 1.04
N VAL A 51 -14.35 1.81 2.04
CA VAL A 51 -15.56 1.72 2.87
C VAL A 51 -16.76 2.23 2.08
N ASN A 52 -17.69 1.33 1.74
CA ASN A 52 -18.94 1.65 1.03
C ASN A 52 -18.76 2.37 -0.33
N ASP A 53 -17.67 2.08 -1.06
CA ASP A 53 -17.31 2.81 -2.28
C ASP A 53 -16.96 1.89 -3.46
N ALA A 54 -18.01 1.42 -4.14
CA ALA A 54 -17.86 0.52 -5.29
C ALA A 54 -17.18 1.17 -6.50
N GLU A 55 -17.30 2.50 -6.66
CA GLU A 55 -16.66 3.25 -7.74
C GLU A 55 -15.14 3.29 -7.55
N ALA A 56 -14.68 3.55 -6.32
CA ALA A 56 -13.27 3.52 -5.99
C ALA A 56 -12.69 2.09 -6.02
N ASP A 57 -13.44 1.09 -5.53
CA ASP A 57 -13.04 -0.32 -5.58
C ASP A 57 -12.83 -0.81 -7.02
N ALA A 58 -13.61 -0.33 -8.00
CA ALA A 58 -13.44 -0.68 -9.40
C ALA A 58 -12.09 -0.22 -9.98
N LEU A 59 -11.39 0.72 -9.32
CA LEU A 59 -10.09 1.24 -9.73
C LEU A 59 -8.90 0.52 -9.07
N LEU A 60 -9.15 -0.47 -8.19
CA LEU A 60 -8.10 -1.27 -7.54
C LEU A 60 -7.44 -2.27 -8.49
N SER A 61 -8.11 -2.63 -9.59
CA SER A 61 -7.57 -3.52 -10.62
C SER A 61 -7.57 -2.84 -11.99
N ARG A 62 -6.68 -3.30 -12.87
CA ARG A 62 -6.73 -2.95 -14.30
C ARG A 62 -7.85 -3.75 -14.98
N PRO A 63 -8.52 -3.19 -16.01
CA PRO A 63 -9.49 -3.93 -16.82
C PRO A 63 -8.83 -5.10 -17.56
#